data_AF-A0A2D6TLI2-F1
#
_entry.id   AF-A0A2D6TLI2-F1
#
_cell.length_a   1.000
_cell.length_b   1.000
_cell.length_c   1.000
_cell.angle_alpha   90.00
_cell.angle_beta   90.00
_cell.angle_gamma   90.00
#
_symmetry.space_group_name_H-M   'P 1'
#
loop_
_entity.id
_entity.type
_entity.pdbx_description
1 polymer ?
#
loop_
_entity_poly.entity_id
_entity_poly.type
_entity_poly.pdbx_seq_one_letter_code
_entity_poly.pdbx_strand_id
1 'polypeptide(L)'
;MNKRILIFSFIILQFLSSFHIGSLTQASENYLKGKFYNSVKNHFLIATKKMNDNRFEKTVIVILENDEDGAWGLVINKLMGSIPLALLIDSSTSTSEEREALYKVHIPIYWGGPVDTKKIFILHSAEYQNETTKSFGIISITADSKILIDIAENKGPNKSLVILGYSGWGSGQLEGEMEKDHWILSDLDIDIIFEKELNKKWPKAYKKSFVPL
;
A
#
# COMPACT_ATOMS: atom_id res chain seq x y z
N MET A 1 -53.85 9.21 -62.14
CA MET A 1 -54.64 10.43 -62.32
C MET A 1 -54.27 11.41 -61.20
N ASN A 2 -53.46 12.41 -61.56
CA ASN A 2 -53.11 13.64 -60.82
C ASN A 2 -54.39 14.38 -60.34
N LYS A 3 -54.50 15.30 -59.36
CA LYS A 3 -53.64 16.27 -58.61
C LYS A 3 -54.60 16.89 -57.55
N ARG A 4 -54.21 17.34 -56.35
CA ARG A 4 -53.87 18.74 -55.89
C ARG A 4 -53.88 18.67 -54.34
N ILE A 5 -52.86 18.99 -53.52
CA ILE A 5 -52.05 20.20 -53.22
C ILE A 5 -52.85 21.40 -52.66
N LEU A 6 -52.63 21.73 -51.37
CA LEU A 6 -52.20 23.04 -50.80
C LEU A 6 -52.01 22.87 -49.25
N ILE A 7 -50.81 22.93 -48.64
CA ILE A 7 -49.88 24.05 -48.31
C ILE A 7 -50.05 24.59 -46.86
N PHE A 8 -48.96 24.40 -46.08
CA PHE A 8 -48.38 25.22 -45.00
C PHE A 8 -49.15 25.54 -43.69
N SER A 9 -48.62 25.07 -42.56
CA SER A 9 -48.17 26.01 -41.51
C SER A 9 -46.99 25.47 -40.70
N PHE A 10 -45.96 26.29 -40.65
CA PHE A 10 -44.78 26.29 -39.79
C PHE A 10 -45.15 26.30 -38.30
N ILE A 11 -44.38 25.60 -37.45
CA ILE A 11 -43.66 26.13 -36.27
C ILE A 11 -43.21 24.94 -35.40
N ILE A 12 -41.91 24.65 -35.51
CA ILE A 12 -41.12 24.01 -34.46
C ILE A 12 -40.80 25.13 -33.45
N LEU A 13 -41.25 24.99 -32.21
CA LEU A 13 -40.66 25.71 -31.09
C LEU A 13 -40.68 24.82 -29.85
N GLN A 14 -39.54 24.18 -29.59
CA GLN A 14 -39.21 23.59 -28.30
C GLN A 14 -39.14 24.72 -27.27
N PHE A 15 -39.93 24.65 -26.21
CA PHE A 15 -39.70 25.45 -25.00
C PHE A 15 -40.00 24.63 -23.75
N LEU A 16 -39.08 24.73 -22.81
CA LEU A 16 -38.90 23.88 -21.64
C LEU A 16 -40.10 23.88 -20.68
N SER A 17 -40.41 22.71 -20.14
CA SER A 17 -40.86 22.60 -18.75
C SER A 17 -40.17 21.42 -18.07
N SER A 18 -39.04 21.76 -17.47
CA SER A 18 -38.28 20.98 -16.51
C SER A 18 -39.19 20.55 -15.37
N PHE A 19 -39.24 19.24 -15.07
CA PHE A 19 -39.29 18.69 -13.71
C PHE A 19 -39.00 17.19 -13.81
N HIS A 20 -37.73 16.85 -13.99
CA HIS A 20 -37.24 15.54 -13.57
C HIS A 20 -36.41 15.73 -12.30
N ILE A 21 -37.02 15.26 -11.21
CA ILE A 21 -36.38 14.96 -9.94
C ILE A 21 -35.35 13.85 -10.21
N GLY A 22 -34.09 14.13 -9.87
CA GLY A 22 -33.06 13.10 -9.81
C GLY A 22 -31.71 13.47 -10.40
N SER A 23 -30.98 14.43 -9.82
CA SER A 23 -29.51 14.40 -9.83
C SER A 23 -28.93 15.20 -8.64
N LEU A 24 -29.19 14.72 -7.43
CA LEU A 24 -28.38 15.07 -6.26
C LEU A 24 -27.49 13.87 -5.89
N THR A 25 -26.63 13.43 -6.80
CA THR A 25 -25.46 12.58 -6.49
C THR A 25 -24.49 12.58 -7.67
N GLN A 26 -23.83 13.71 -7.91
CA GLN A 26 -22.50 13.72 -8.48
C GLN A 26 -21.66 14.77 -7.73
N ALA A 27 -21.75 14.75 -6.40
CA ALA A 27 -20.93 15.58 -5.54
C ALA A 27 -19.64 14.80 -5.20
N SER A 28 -18.58 15.19 -5.91
CA SER A 28 -17.14 14.88 -5.76
C SER A 28 -16.73 13.42 -5.50
N GLU A 29 -16.41 12.70 -6.56
CA GLU A 29 -15.31 11.73 -6.47
C GLU A 29 -14.01 12.54 -6.42
N ASN A 30 -13.33 12.56 -5.27
CA ASN A 30 -11.98 13.11 -5.04
C ASN A 30 -11.88 14.64 -4.80
N TYR A 31 -12.60 15.17 -3.81
CA TYR A 31 -12.41 16.57 -3.35
C TYR A 31 -10.95 16.84 -2.92
N LEU A 32 -10.24 15.82 -2.47
CA LEU A 32 -8.87 15.90 -1.96
C LEU A 32 -7.79 15.54 -3.01
N LYS A 33 -8.13 15.29 -4.29
CA LYS A 33 -7.12 15.12 -5.36
C LYS A 33 -6.22 16.36 -5.37
N GLY A 34 -4.91 16.20 -5.19
CA GLY A 34 -4.00 17.34 -5.08
C GLY A 34 -3.49 17.65 -3.69
N LYS A 35 -4.28 17.32 -2.65
CA LYS A 35 -4.11 17.97 -1.34
C LYS A 35 -3.01 17.35 -0.48
N PHE A 36 -2.64 16.10 -0.74
CA PHE A 36 -1.80 15.32 0.18
C PHE A 36 -0.58 14.65 -0.46
N TYR A 37 -0.26 14.94 -1.72
CA TYR A 37 0.76 14.23 -2.50
C TYR A 37 2.03 13.95 -1.69
N ASN A 38 2.69 14.91 -1.05
CA ASN A 38 3.87 14.61 -0.23
C ASN A 38 3.62 14.37 1.27
N SER A 39 2.40 14.61 1.75
CA SER A 39 2.13 14.69 3.19
C SER A 39 2.02 13.34 3.91
N VAL A 40 1.70 12.27 3.18
CA VAL A 40 1.48 10.93 3.76
C VAL A 40 2.72 10.02 3.65
N LYS A 41 3.72 10.44 2.86
CA LYS A 41 5.02 9.76 2.81
C LYS A 41 5.64 9.73 4.22
N ASN A 42 6.32 8.63 4.56
CA ASN A 42 6.93 8.41 5.87
C ASN A 42 5.93 8.44 7.04
N HIS A 43 4.69 7.99 6.80
CA HIS A 43 3.68 7.78 7.85
C HIS A 43 3.20 6.34 7.86
N PHE A 44 2.58 5.95 8.98
CA PHE A 44 1.68 4.81 8.96
C PHE A 44 0.35 5.21 8.35
N LEU A 45 -0.16 4.35 7.48
CA LEU A 45 -1.55 4.30 7.07
C LEU A 45 -2.22 3.14 7.83
N ILE A 46 -3.17 3.47 8.70
CA ILE A 46 -3.76 2.54 9.66
C ILE A 46 -5.21 2.32 9.28
N ALA A 47 -5.59 1.07 9.01
CA ALA A 47 -6.97 0.74 8.66
C ALA A 47 -7.89 1.06 9.82
N THR A 48 -9.00 1.75 9.59
CA THR A 48 -9.99 2.00 10.64
C THR A 48 -10.97 0.84 10.79
N LYS A 49 -11.89 0.97 11.74
CA LYS A 49 -13.03 0.04 11.88
C LYS A 49 -14.02 0.11 10.71
N LYS A 50 -13.96 1.15 9.87
CA LYS A 50 -14.78 1.31 8.66
C LYS A 50 -14.16 0.65 7.42
N MET A 51 -12.97 0.05 7.55
CA MET A 51 -12.33 -0.67 6.46
C MET A 51 -13.18 -1.86 6.04
N ASN A 52 -13.73 -1.81 4.83
CA ASN A 52 -14.61 -2.86 4.29
C ASN A 52 -13.86 -3.89 3.42
N ASP A 53 -12.59 -3.63 3.08
CA ASP A 53 -11.76 -4.62 2.40
C ASP A 53 -11.11 -5.55 3.43
N ASN A 54 -11.54 -6.81 3.45
CA ASN A 54 -11.02 -7.84 4.35
C ASN A 54 -9.49 -8.04 4.23
N ARG A 55 -8.92 -7.75 3.05
CA ARG A 55 -7.46 -7.80 2.83
C ARG A 55 -6.73 -6.72 3.64
N PHE A 56 -7.41 -5.68 4.07
CA PHE A 56 -6.85 -4.56 4.82
C PHE A 56 -7.46 -4.39 6.22
N GLU A 57 -8.33 -5.30 6.66
CA GLU A 57 -8.84 -5.26 8.02
C GLU A 57 -7.67 -5.27 9.04
N LYS A 58 -7.67 -4.27 9.92
CA LYS A 58 -6.65 -4.08 10.97
C LYS A 58 -5.20 -4.07 10.44
N THR A 59 -4.95 -3.62 9.21
CA THR A 59 -3.58 -3.47 8.71
C THR A 59 -2.94 -2.17 9.18
N VAL A 60 -1.62 -2.22 9.35
CA VAL A 60 -0.74 -1.07 9.46
C VAL A 60 0.18 -1.11 8.25
N ILE A 61 0.20 -0.02 7.49
CA ILE A 61 0.99 0.11 6.25
C ILE A 61 2.00 1.22 6.45
N VAL A 62 3.25 0.99 6.08
CA VAL A 62 4.27 2.04 5.95
C VAL A 62 4.15 2.63 4.56
N ILE A 63 3.84 3.92 4.44
CA ILE A 63 3.80 4.62 3.15
C ILE A 63 5.19 5.13 2.80
N LEU A 64 5.67 4.73 1.63
CA LEU A 64 7.05 4.94 1.19
C LEU A 64 7.13 6.09 0.19
N GLU A 65 6.18 6.14 -0.73
CA GLU A 65 6.03 7.24 -1.68
C GLU A 65 4.55 7.57 -1.83
N ASN A 66 4.28 8.86 -2.03
CA ASN A 66 3.00 9.39 -2.45
C ASN A 66 3.32 10.63 -3.30
N ASP A 67 2.69 10.74 -4.46
CA ASP A 67 2.80 11.85 -5.38
C ASP A 67 1.50 11.97 -6.20
N GLU A 68 1.52 12.74 -7.29
CA GLU A 68 0.35 12.94 -8.13
C GLU A 68 -0.07 11.71 -8.94
N ASP A 69 0.86 10.79 -9.19
CA ASP A 69 0.63 9.55 -9.94
C ASP A 69 0.07 8.45 -9.04
N GLY A 70 0.32 8.53 -7.73
CA GLY A 70 -0.31 7.69 -6.72
C GLY A 70 0.52 7.49 -5.47
N ALA A 71 0.25 6.40 -4.77
CA ALA A 71 0.93 6.05 -3.53
C ALA A 71 1.34 4.57 -3.54
N TRP A 72 2.39 4.24 -2.80
CA TRP A 72 2.65 2.84 -2.46
C TRP A 72 3.31 2.67 -1.10
N GLY A 73 3.10 1.48 -0.53
CA GLY A 73 3.56 1.14 0.80
C GLY A 73 3.53 -0.36 1.08
N LEU A 74 3.96 -0.72 2.29
CA LEU A 74 4.10 -2.11 2.72
C LEU A 74 3.26 -2.36 3.98
N VAL A 75 2.37 -3.34 3.92
CA VAL A 75 1.71 -3.89 5.12
C VAL A 75 2.77 -4.58 6.00
N ILE A 76 2.83 -4.20 7.27
CA ILE A 76 3.89 -4.67 8.21
C ILE A 76 3.39 -5.65 9.28
N ASN A 77 2.10 -5.97 9.29
CA ASN A 77 1.47 -6.75 10.36
C ASN A 77 0.66 -7.96 9.87
N LYS A 78 0.95 -8.47 8.67
CA LYS A 78 0.35 -9.70 8.13
C LYS A 78 1.40 -10.74 7.83
N LEU A 79 1.62 -11.67 8.76
CA LEU A 79 2.52 -12.81 8.56
C LEU A 79 1.83 -13.88 7.70
N MET A 80 2.51 -14.33 6.65
CA MET A 80 2.06 -15.42 5.78
C MET A 80 2.57 -16.78 6.26
N GLY A 81 3.70 -16.79 6.96
CA GLY A 81 4.37 -17.99 7.44
C GLY A 81 5.88 -17.79 7.42
N SER A 82 6.62 -18.89 7.42
CA SER A 82 8.07 -18.89 7.26
C SER A 82 8.45 -19.87 6.16
N ILE A 83 9.44 -19.51 5.33
CA ILE A 83 9.94 -20.38 4.28
C ILE A 83 11.47 -20.53 4.38
N PRO A 84 12.05 -21.62 3.84
CA PRO A 84 13.48 -21.75 3.72
C PRO A 84 14.09 -20.61 2.89
N LEU A 85 15.20 -20.05 3.36
CA LEU A 85 15.88 -18.94 2.69
C LEU A 85 16.35 -19.31 1.28
N ALA A 86 16.70 -20.59 1.05
CA ALA A 86 17.07 -21.11 -0.27
C ALA A 86 15.99 -20.94 -1.36
N LEU A 87 14.72 -20.67 -0.99
CA LEU A 87 13.63 -20.39 -1.92
C LEU A 87 13.55 -18.91 -2.34
N LEU A 88 14.24 -18.01 -1.63
CA LEU A 88 14.30 -16.58 -1.91
C LEU A 88 15.56 -16.16 -2.66
N ILE A 89 16.56 -17.04 -2.72
CA ILE A 89 17.85 -16.80 -3.36
C ILE A 89 17.92 -17.59 -4.67
N ASP A 90 18.43 -16.95 -5.72
CA ASP A 90 18.65 -17.58 -7.01
C ASP A 90 19.59 -18.78 -6.87
N SER A 91 19.14 -19.95 -7.32
CA SER A 91 19.91 -21.19 -7.27
C SER A 91 21.22 -21.15 -8.05
N SER A 92 21.36 -20.27 -9.04
CA SER A 92 22.59 -20.11 -9.81
C SER A 92 23.72 -19.43 -9.04
N THR A 93 23.42 -18.84 -7.88
CA THR A 93 24.35 -18.04 -7.07
C THR A 93 24.97 -18.80 -5.90
N SER A 94 24.72 -20.10 -5.78
CA SER A 94 25.20 -20.92 -4.64
C SER A 94 25.60 -22.33 -5.07
N THR A 95 26.60 -22.88 -4.41
CA THR A 95 26.97 -24.30 -4.49
C THR A 95 25.89 -25.19 -3.85
N SER A 96 25.95 -26.50 -4.10
CA SER A 96 25.00 -27.46 -3.52
C SER A 96 25.05 -27.47 -1.99
N GLU A 97 26.26 -27.37 -1.42
CA GLU A 97 26.49 -27.38 0.02
C GLU A 97 25.95 -26.10 0.68
N GLU A 98 26.25 -24.92 0.11
CA GLU A 98 25.70 -23.65 0.59
C GLU A 98 24.17 -23.64 0.53
N ARG A 99 23.61 -24.19 -0.55
CA ARG A 99 22.16 -24.28 -0.72
C ARG A 99 21.52 -25.17 0.36
N GLU A 100 22.14 -26.28 0.73
CA GLU A 100 21.67 -27.13 1.84
C GLU A 100 21.67 -26.38 3.18
N ALA A 101 22.69 -25.57 3.45
CA ALA A 101 22.73 -24.73 4.64
C ALA A 101 21.60 -23.69 4.64
N LEU A 102 21.35 -23.04 3.51
CA LEU A 102 20.26 -22.06 3.35
C LEU A 102 18.87 -22.68 3.50
N TYR A 103 18.69 -23.97 3.20
CA TYR A 103 17.41 -24.66 3.45
C TYR A 103 17.10 -24.84 4.93
N LYS A 104 18.11 -24.83 5.80
CA LYS A 104 17.95 -24.96 7.26
C LYS A 104 17.52 -23.63 7.90
N VAL A 105 17.80 -22.51 7.25
CA VAL A 105 17.45 -21.17 7.72
C VAL A 105 16.04 -20.80 7.26
N HIS A 106 15.11 -20.63 8.20
CA HIS A 106 13.73 -20.22 7.90
C HIS A 106 13.52 -18.75 8.23
N ILE A 107 12.93 -18.01 7.29
CA ILE A 107 12.67 -16.58 7.45
C ILE A 107 11.16 -16.32 7.45
N PRO A 108 10.64 -15.54 8.41
CA PRO A 108 9.26 -15.07 8.40
C PRO A 108 8.97 -14.17 7.20
N ILE A 109 7.88 -14.48 6.49
CA ILE A 109 7.44 -13.75 5.31
C ILE A 109 6.15 -13.01 5.62
N TYR A 110 6.16 -11.72 5.34
CA TYR A 110 5.03 -10.83 5.52
C TYR A 110 4.37 -10.54 4.18
N TRP A 111 3.05 -10.42 4.18
CA TRP A 111 2.30 -9.93 3.04
C TRP A 111 2.34 -8.40 3.04
N GLY A 112 2.92 -7.79 2.00
CA GLY A 112 3.04 -6.35 1.85
C GLY A 112 1.87 -5.71 1.10
N GLY A 113 1.16 -6.51 0.29
CA GLY A 113 -0.05 -6.10 -0.41
C GLY A 113 -0.34 -6.95 -1.65
N PRO A 114 -1.43 -6.64 -2.37
CA PRO A 114 -1.91 -7.47 -3.48
C PRO A 114 -1.13 -7.28 -4.79
N VAL A 115 -0.28 -6.25 -4.89
CA VAL A 115 0.42 -5.91 -6.12
C VAL A 115 1.79 -6.59 -6.16
N ASP A 116 2.12 -7.17 -7.31
CA ASP A 116 3.40 -7.83 -7.60
C ASP A 116 3.83 -8.81 -6.49
N THR A 117 2.98 -9.80 -6.21
CA THR A 117 3.08 -10.70 -5.04
C THR A 117 4.36 -11.56 -4.99
N LYS A 118 5.16 -11.55 -6.04
CA LYS A 118 6.47 -12.24 -6.10
C LYS A 118 7.64 -11.31 -5.79
N LYS A 119 7.43 -10.00 -5.79
CA LYS A 119 8.47 -9.02 -5.50
C LYS A 119 8.80 -9.03 -4.01
N ILE A 120 10.09 -9.10 -3.71
CA ILE A 120 10.61 -9.13 -2.34
C ILE A 120 11.09 -7.73 -1.97
N PHE A 121 10.68 -7.27 -0.79
CA PHE A 121 11.20 -6.09 -0.13
C PHE A 121 11.73 -6.47 1.25
N ILE A 122 12.94 -6.04 1.57
CA ILE A 122 13.49 -6.18 2.91
C ILE A 122 13.40 -4.81 3.56
N LEU A 123 12.41 -4.63 4.43
CA LEU A 123 12.26 -3.43 5.25
C LEU A 123 13.11 -3.59 6.50
N HIS A 124 14.03 -2.67 6.77
CA HIS A 124 14.98 -2.80 7.87
C HIS A 124 15.32 -1.48 8.56
N SER A 125 15.97 -1.58 9.72
CA SER A 125 16.49 -0.44 10.46
C SER A 125 17.66 0.25 9.73
N ALA A 126 17.77 1.56 9.90
CA ALA A 126 18.57 2.42 9.01
C ALA A 126 20.11 2.22 9.08
N GLU A 127 20.63 1.48 10.07
CA GLU A 127 22.06 1.25 10.24
C GLU A 127 22.69 0.36 9.16
N TYR A 128 21.89 -0.55 8.57
CA TYR A 128 22.36 -1.37 7.46
C TYR A 128 22.25 -0.58 6.15
N GLN A 129 23.29 -0.60 5.34
CA GLN A 129 23.32 0.06 4.03
C GLN A 129 24.12 -0.78 3.04
N ASN A 130 23.61 -0.86 1.81
CA ASN A 130 24.30 -1.42 0.65
C ASN A 130 23.94 -0.62 -0.61
N GLU A 131 24.45 -1.03 -1.78
CA GLU A 131 24.27 -0.32 -3.04
C GLU A 131 22.81 -0.19 -3.51
N THR A 132 21.91 -1.10 -3.12
CA THR A 132 20.49 -1.06 -3.52
C THR A 132 19.58 -0.49 -2.44
N THR A 133 20.15 -0.08 -1.31
CA THR A 133 19.39 0.40 -0.16
C THR A 133 18.82 1.80 -0.42
N LYS A 134 17.52 1.97 -0.15
CA LYS A 134 16.80 3.24 -0.19
C LYS A 134 16.34 3.63 1.20
N SER A 135 16.63 4.86 1.62
CA SER A 135 16.26 5.39 2.94
C SER A 135 14.90 6.10 2.91
N PHE A 136 14.11 5.86 3.96
CA PHE A 136 12.78 6.44 4.20
C PHE A 136 12.70 6.99 5.63
N GLY A 137 13.60 7.93 5.95
CA GLY A 137 13.68 8.54 7.27
C GLY A 137 14.28 7.58 8.30
N ILE A 138 13.44 6.99 9.16
CA ILE A 138 13.88 6.13 10.27
C ILE A 138 14.04 4.65 9.89
N ILE A 139 13.76 4.31 8.63
CA ILE A 139 13.80 2.96 8.07
C ILE A 139 14.47 2.98 6.70
N SER A 140 14.82 1.80 6.21
CA SER A 140 15.39 1.61 4.87
C SER A 140 14.83 0.35 4.22
N ILE A 141 14.89 0.31 2.89
CA ILE A 141 14.47 -0.84 2.09
C ILE A 141 15.60 -1.26 1.16
N THR A 142 15.86 -2.56 1.13
CA THR A 142 16.76 -3.22 0.19
C THR A 142 15.96 -4.28 -0.59
N ALA A 143 16.27 -4.49 -1.86
CA ALA A 143 15.54 -5.40 -2.73
C ALA A 143 16.44 -6.39 -3.49
N ASP A 144 17.67 -6.60 -3.01
CA ASP A 144 18.59 -7.61 -3.53
C ASP A 144 18.64 -8.88 -2.66
N SER A 145 19.24 -9.94 -3.17
CA SER A 145 19.40 -11.20 -2.44
C SER A 145 20.54 -11.18 -1.41
N LYS A 146 21.46 -10.21 -1.49
CA LYS A 146 22.64 -10.15 -0.63
C LYS A 146 22.26 -9.89 0.83
N ILE A 147 21.33 -8.98 1.09
CA ILE A 147 20.85 -8.72 2.44
C ILE A 147 20.25 -9.97 3.11
N LEU A 148 19.65 -10.87 2.34
CA LEU A 148 19.10 -12.12 2.87
C LEU A 148 20.21 -13.07 3.35
N ILE A 149 21.33 -13.12 2.63
CA ILE A 149 22.54 -13.85 3.04
C ILE A 149 23.13 -13.20 4.30
N ASP A 150 23.26 -11.87 4.31
CA ASP A 150 23.77 -11.13 5.47
C ASP A 150 22.92 -11.40 6.73
N ILE A 151 21.59 -11.45 6.60
CA ILE A 151 20.67 -11.82 7.70
C ILE A 151 20.97 -13.24 8.20
N ALA A 152 21.16 -14.22 7.30
CA ALA A 152 21.46 -15.60 7.68
C ALA A 152 22.81 -15.75 8.40
N GLU A 153 23.79 -14.92 8.03
CA GLU A 153 25.12 -14.91 8.63
C GLU A 153 25.24 -14.03 9.89
N ASN A 154 24.14 -13.44 10.37
CA ASN A 154 24.13 -12.45 11.45
C ASN A 154 25.00 -11.20 11.17
N LYS A 155 25.13 -10.82 9.90
CA LYS A 155 25.79 -9.59 9.41
C LYS A 155 24.81 -8.55 8.87
N GLY A 156 23.52 -8.90 8.83
CA GLY A 156 22.44 -8.05 8.34
C GLY A 156 22.03 -6.95 9.32
N PRO A 157 20.92 -6.25 9.04
CA PRO A 157 20.37 -5.24 9.94
C PRO A 157 19.98 -5.81 11.31
N ASN A 158 19.99 -4.95 12.33
CA ASN A 158 19.54 -5.26 13.69
C ASN A 158 18.06 -5.69 13.73
N LYS A 159 17.23 -5.07 12.87
CA LYS A 159 15.81 -5.38 12.74
C LYS A 159 15.43 -5.42 11.27
N SER A 160 14.67 -6.44 10.85
CA SER A 160 14.18 -6.55 9.47
C SER A 160 12.85 -7.28 9.38
N LEU A 161 12.13 -7.02 8.28
CA LEU A 161 10.96 -7.76 7.81
C LEU A 161 11.20 -8.12 6.34
N VAL A 162 11.03 -9.39 5.98
CA VAL A 162 11.01 -9.83 4.58
C VAL A 162 9.55 -9.85 4.11
N ILE A 163 9.25 -9.00 3.13
CA ILE A 163 7.89 -8.67 2.70
C ILE A 163 7.71 -9.04 1.22
N LEU A 164 6.60 -9.72 0.90
CA LEU A 164 6.21 -10.06 -0.46
C LEU A 164 5.06 -9.19 -0.95
N GLY A 165 5.22 -8.64 -2.15
CA GLY A 165 4.27 -7.72 -2.76
C GLY A 165 4.19 -6.38 -2.03
N TYR A 166 3.35 -5.50 -2.56
CA TYR A 166 3.13 -4.17 -2.00
C TYR A 166 1.68 -3.72 -2.16
N SER A 167 1.32 -2.70 -1.41
CA SER A 167 0.03 -2.01 -1.50
C SER A 167 0.22 -0.75 -2.33
N GLY A 168 -0.58 -0.59 -3.37
CA GLY A 168 -0.49 0.54 -4.30
C GLY A 168 -1.84 1.18 -4.50
N TRP A 169 -1.82 2.50 -4.71
CA TRP A 169 -2.97 3.33 -4.98
C TRP A 169 -2.70 4.11 -6.26
N GLY A 170 -3.70 4.19 -7.15
CA GLY A 170 -3.64 5.10 -8.29
C GLY A 170 -3.85 6.56 -7.87
N SER A 171 -3.60 7.47 -8.80
CA SER A 171 -3.81 8.92 -8.62
C SER A 171 -5.15 9.25 -7.95
N GLY A 172 -5.09 9.90 -6.78
CA GLY A 172 -6.26 10.35 -6.02
C GLY A 172 -7.02 9.25 -5.25
N GLN A 173 -6.67 7.97 -5.43
CA GLN A 173 -7.39 6.86 -4.80
C GLN A 173 -7.19 6.85 -3.28
N LEU A 174 -5.95 7.05 -2.81
CA LEU A 174 -5.65 7.06 -1.39
C LEU A 174 -6.40 8.18 -0.66
N GLU A 175 -6.42 9.37 -1.25
CA GLU A 175 -7.14 10.53 -0.73
C GLU A 175 -8.65 10.26 -0.64
N GLY A 176 -9.24 9.65 -1.67
CA GLY A 176 -10.65 9.26 -1.66
C GLY A 176 -10.98 8.17 -0.63
N GLU A 177 -10.04 7.26 -0.33
CA GLU A 177 -10.19 6.28 0.75
C GLU A 177 -10.08 6.93 2.14
N MET A 178 -9.20 7.92 2.29
CA MET A 178 -9.08 8.72 3.51
C MET A 178 -10.33 9.58 3.75
N GLU A 179 -10.94 10.17 2.71
CA GLU A 179 -12.23 10.90 2.81
C GLU A 179 -13.35 10.01 3.37
N LYS A 180 -13.30 8.72 3.06
CA LYS A 180 -14.29 7.72 3.52
C LYS A 180 -13.96 7.14 4.89
N ASP A 181 -12.99 7.72 5.59
CA ASP A 181 -12.47 7.25 6.88
C ASP A 181 -11.98 5.79 6.84
N HIS A 182 -11.56 5.27 5.69
CA HIS A 182 -10.99 3.92 5.62
C HIS A 182 -9.62 3.86 6.29
N TRP A 183 -8.89 4.97 6.26
CA TRP A 183 -7.54 5.09 6.78
C TRP A 183 -7.38 6.29 7.69
N ILE A 184 -6.50 6.17 8.68
CA ILE A 184 -5.98 7.28 9.49
C ILE A 184 -4.45 7.24 9.50
N LEU A 185 -3.84 8.39 9.77
CA LEU A 185 -2.39 8.55 9.78
C LEU A 185 -1.83 8.59 11.20
N SER A 186 -0.59 8.14 11.34
CA SER A 186 0.29 8.46 12.47
C SER A 186 1.73 8.54 11.99
N ASP A 187 2.61 9.12 12.82
CA ASP A 187 4.05 9.05 12.59
C ASP A 187 4.53 7.60 12.55
N LEU A 188 5.59 7.35 11.76
CA LEU A 188 6.31 6.08 11.82
C LEU A 188 6.98 5.93 13.19
N ASP A 189 6.99 4.68 13.67
CA ASP A 189 7.61 4.32 14.94
C ASP A 189 8.32 2.99 14.80
N ILE A 190 9.65 3.00 15.01
CA ILE A 190 10.53 1.83 14.87
C ILE A 190 10.09 0.66 15.76
N ASP A 191 9.55 0.94 16.95
CA ASP A 191 9.11 -0.08 17.89
C ASP A 191 7.78 -0.70 17.46
N ILE A 192 6.95 0.03 16.72
CA ILE A 192 5.73 -0.52 16.09
C ILE A 192 6.09 -1.31 14.83
N ILE A 193 6.99 -0.79 13.98
CA ILE A 193 7.41 -1.46 12.73
C ILE A 193 7.93 -2.86 13.04
N PHE A 194 8.80 -2.98 14.05
CA PHE A 194 9.49 -4.22 14.38
C PHE A 194 8.95 -4.91 15.65
N GLU A 195 7.75 -4.55 16.09
CA GLU A 195 7.03 -5.28 17.15
C GLU A 195 6.90 -6.77 16.77
N LYS A 196 7.22 -7.66 17.71
CA LYS A 196 7.16 -9.11 17.53
C LYS A 196 5.72 -9.62 17.59
N GLU A 197 4.91 -9.05 18.48
CA GLU A 197 3.51 -9.43 18.64
C GLU A 197 2.64 -8.67 17.62
N LEU A 198 2.35 -9.31 16.48
CA LEU A 198 1.69 -8.68 15.34
C LEU A 198 0.32 -8.07 15.66
N ASN A 199 -0.43 -8.70 16.58
CA ASN A 199 -1.71 -8.20 17.08
C ASN A 199 -1.58 -6.91 17.91
N LYS A 200 -0.38 -6.55 18.38
CA LYS A 200 -0.11 -5.28 19.07
C LYS A 200 0.20 -4.13 18.11
N LYS A 201 0.65 -4.40 16.87
CA LYS A 201 1.01 -3.34 15.90
C LYS A 201 -0.15 -2.39 15.63
N TRP A 202 -1.31 -2.93 15.28
CA TRP A 202 -2.48 -2.11 14.95
C TRP A 202 -3.00 -1.29 16.13
N PRO A 203 -3.27 -1.85 17.34
CA PRO A 203 -3.70 -1.05 18.48
C PRO A 203 -2.69 0.03 18.89
N LYS A 204 -1.38 -0.26 18.84
CA LYS A 204 -0.33 0.72 19.15
C LYS A 204 -0.32 1.86 18.15
N ALA A 205 -0.38 1.55 16.85
CA ALA A 205 -0.41 2.56 15.79
C ALA A 205 -1.69 3.41 15.87
N TYR A 206 -2.85 2.75 16.02
CA TYR A 206 -4.15 3.40 16.14
C TYR A 206 -4.19 4.39 17.33
N LYS A 207 -3.63 4.01 18.48
CA LYS A 207 -3.50 4.89 19.65
C LYS A 207 -2.64 6.12 19.41
N LYS A 208 -1.66 6.04 18.52
CA LYS A 208 -0.77 7.16 18.14
C LYS A 208 -1.28 7.96 16.94
N SER A 209 -2.47 7.64 16.43
CA SER A 209 -3.01 8.36 15.27
C SER A 209 -3.22 9.84 15.55
N PHE A 210 -3.16 10.64 14.48
CA PHE A 210 -3.36 12.10 14.55
C PHE A 210 -4.81 12.50 14.86
N VAL A 211 -5.72 11.53 14.94
CA VAL A 211 -7.10 11.75 15.32
C VAL A 211 -7.22 11.48 16.82
N PRO A 212 -7.72 12.45 17.63
CA PRO A 212 -7.97 12.20 19.04
C PRO A 212 -9.01 11.09 19.21
N LEU A 213 -8.67 10.09 20.04
CA LEU A 213 -9.54 8.98 20.41
C LEU A 213 -10.65 9.38 21.38
#